data_AF-A0A2P8GQH3-F1
#
_entry.id   AF-A0A2P8GQH3-F1
#
_cell.length_a   1.000
_cell.length_b   1.000
_cell.length_c   1.000
_cell.angle_alpha   90.00
_cell.angle_beta   90.00
_cell.angle_gamma   90.00
#
_symmetry.space_group_name_H-M   'P 1'
#
loop_
_entity.id
_entity.type
_entity.pdbx_description
1 polymer ?
#
loop_
_entity_poly.entity_id
_entity_poly.type
_entity_poly.pdbx_seq_one_letter_code
_entity_poly.pdbx_strand_id
1 'polypeptide(L)'
;MHTFQQESETERKKRKFYLSAFILIVAIYTFIDFFDLGSEKVPGFRIMVSLLFNAVIFYLALRRKFWAEVMVKVVVWLNIFLLLLIIIITSLGLK
;
A
#
# COMPACT_ATOMS: atom_id res chain seq x y z
N MET A 1 34.66 -0.29 -7.95
CA MET A 1 33.97 -1.60 -8.10
C MET A 1 33.19 -2.01 -6.84
N HIS A 2 33.70 -1.80 -5.61
CA HIS A 2 33.01 -2.13 -4.36
C HIS A 2 31.80 -1.24 -4.00
N THR A 3 31.85 0.04 -4.37
CA THR A 3 30.76 1.01 -4.12
C THR A 3 29.47 0.68 -4.88
N PHE A 4 29.57 0.20 -6.12
CA PHE A 4 28.42 -0.20 -6.94
C PHE A 4 27.66 -1.42 -6.38
N GLN A 5 28.35 -2.36 -5.72
CA GLN A 5 27.68 -3.50 -5.10
C GLN A 5 26.88 -3.09 -3.87
N GLN A 6 27.42 -2.20 -3.03
CA GLN A 6 26.74 -1.67 -1.85
C GLN A 6 25.51 -0.82 -2.18
N GLU A 7 25.59 -0.02 -3.25
CA GLU A 7 24.47 0.78 -3.76
C GLU A 7 23.32 -0.15 -4.22
N SER A 8 23.66 -1.24 -4.92
CA SER A 8 22.67 -2.22 -5.38
C SER A 8 21.97 -2.98 -4.25
N GLU A 9 22.66 -3.24 -3.13
CA GLU A 9 22.08 -3.91 -1.97
C GLU A 9 21.14 -3.01 -1.18
N THR A 10 21.50 -1.73 -1.04
CA THR A 10 20.68 -0.73 -0.34
C THR A 10 19.37 -0.49 -1.09
N GLU A 11 19.43 -0.34 -2.41
CA GLU A 11 18.24 -0.20 -3.26
C GLU A 11 17.38 -1.47 -3.26
N ARG A 12 17.98 -2.67 -3.22
CA ARG A 12 17.25 -3.92 -3.01
C ARG A 12 16.53 -3.99 -1.66
N LYS A 13 17.17 -3.56 -0.57
CA LYS A 13 16.56 -3.53 0.78
C LYS A 13 15.39 -2.55 0.83
N LYS A 14 15.55 -1.33 0.32
CA LYS A 14 14.45 -0.34 0.24
C LYS A 14 13.26 -0.90 -0.54
N ARG A 15 13.50 -1.52 -1.69
CA ARG A 15 12.42 -2.12 -2.49
C ARG A 15 11.68 -3.24 -1.75
N LYS A 16 12.40 -4.13 -1.04
CA LYS A 16 11.77 -5.16 -0.20
C LYS A 16 10.89 -4.53 0.88
N PHE A 17 11.36 -3.46 1.52
CA PHE A 17 10.61 -2.72 2.52
C PHE A 17 9.31 -2.12 1.97
N TYR A 18 9.35 -1.49 0.79
CA TYR A 18 8.14 -0.96 0.13
C TYR A 18 7.14 -2.06 -0.23
N LEU A 19 7.61 -3.21 -0.73
CA LEU A 19 6.75 -4.35 -1.04
C LEU A 19 6.11 -4.94 0.23
N SER A 20 6.86 -5.07 1.33
CA SER A 20 6.29 -5.53 2.60
C SER A 20 5.29 -4.54 3.17
N ALA A 21 5.56 -3.24 3.09
CA ALA A 21 4.62 -2.20 3.52
C ALA A 21 3.32 -2.24 2.70
N PHE A 22 3.42 -2.45 1.38
CA PHE A 22 2.26 -2.59 0.52
C PHE A 22 1.39 -3.80 0.89
N ILE A 23 1.99 -4.97 1.11
CA ILE A 23 1.24 -6.16 1.58
C ILE A 23 0.54 -5.87 2.91
N LEU A 24 1.24 -5.23 3.85
CA LEU A 24 0.73 -4.94 5.18
C LEU A 24 -0.46 -3.97 5.13
N ILE A 25 -0.39 -2.94 4.28
CA ILE A 25 -1.51 -2.02 4.03
C ILE A 25 -2.72 -2.77 3.45
N VAL A 26 -2.52 -3.59 2.41
CA VAL A 26 -3.61 -4.36 1.78
C VAL A 26 -4.25 -5.32 2.79
N ALA A 27 -3.44 -5.97 3.63
CA ALA A 27 -3.92 -6.86 4.68
C ALA A 27 -4.76 -6.10 5.73
N ILE A 28 -4.32 -4.92 6.17
CA ILE A 28 -5.08 -4.08 7.11
C ILE A 28 -6.42 -3.66 6.51
N TYR A 29 -6.45 -3.15 5.27
CA TYR A 29 -7.71 -2.77 4.62
C TYR A 29 -8.66 -3.95 4.49
N THR A 30 -8.14 -5.11 4.05
CA THR A 30 -8.96 -6.32 3.93
C THR A 30 -9.52 -6.75 5.28
N PHE A 31 -8.73 -6.63 6.36
CA PHE A 31 -9.18 -6.93 7.71
C PHE A 31 -10.28 -5.97 8.17
N ILE A 32 -10.11 -4.66 7.95
CA ILE A 32 -11.12 -3.65 8.29
C ILE A 32 -12.43 -3.92 7.56
N ASP A 33 -12.37 -4.19 6.24
CA ASP A 33 -13.54 -4.51 5.43
C ASP A 33 -14.20 -5.84 5.85
N PHE A 34 -13.41 -6.85 6.21
CA PHE A 34 -13.93 -8.16 6.60
C PHE A 34 -14.63 -8.14 7.96
N PHE A 35 -14.11 -7.34 8.91
CA PHE A 35 -14.68 -7.20 10.26
C PHE A 35 -15.71 -6.07 10.37
N ASP A 36 -16.07 -5.42 9.26
CA ASP A 36 -17.07 -4.34 9.20
C ASP A 36 -16.77 -3.18 10.18
N LEU A 37 -15.47 -2.94 10.44
CA LEU A 37 -14.98 -2.08 11.54
C LEU A 37 -15.16 -0.57 11.30
N GLY A 38 -15.83 -0.14 10.22
CA GLY A 38 -15.98 1.29 9.95
C GLY A 38 -16.71 1.73 8.68
N SER A 39 -17.42 0.86 7.94
CA SER A 39 -18.19 1.32 6.77
C SER A 39 -19.42 0.47 6.51
N GLU A 40 -20.36 1.03 5.74
CA GLU A 40 -21.58 0.36 5.29
C GLU A 40 -21.23 -0.94 4.57
N LYS A 41 -21.90 -2.06 4.91
CA LYS A 41 -21.70 -3.41 4.34
C LYS A 41 -21.23 -3.36 2.89
N VAL A 42 -19.92 -3.46 2.71
CA VAL A 42 -19.33 -3.43 1.37
C VAL A 42 -19.62 -4.80 0.75
N PRO A 43 -20.25 -4.88 -0.43
CA PRO A 43 -20.55 -6.18 -1.03
C PRO A 43 -19.25 -6.95 -1.24
N GLY A 44 -19.18 -8.20 -0.76
CA GLY A 44 -17.94 -9.00 -0.74
C GLY A 44 -17.25 -9.16 -2.10
N PHE A 45 -17.99 -9.01 -3.20
CA PHE A 45 -17.43 -8.92 -4.55
C PHE A 45 -16.44 -7.76 -4.73
N ARG A 46 -16.70 -6.59 -4.13
CA ARG A 46 -15.84 -5.41 -4.21
C ARG A 46 -14.52 -5.62 -3.46
N ILE A 47 -14.58 -6.31 -2.32
CA ILE A 47 -13.39 -6.73 -1.56
C ILE A 47 -12.53 -7.65 -2.42
N MET A 48 -13.14 -8.65 -3.05
CA MET A 48 -12.45 -9.63 -3.89
C MET A 48 -11.80 -9.00 -5.14
N VAL A 49 -12.49 -8.06 -5.80
CA VAL A 49 -11.92 -7.29 -6.93
C VAL A 49 -10.76 -6.40 -6.48
N SER A 50 -10.89 -5.72 -5.33
CA SER A 50 -9.81 -4.90 -4.74
C SER A 50 -8.58 -5.75 -4.43
N LEU A 51 -8.78 -6.95 -3.87
CA LEU A 51 -7.70 -7.86 -3.50
C LEU A 51 -6.97 -8.40 -4.74
N LEU A 52 -7.71 -8.78 -5.78
CA LEU A 52 -7.15 -9.20 -7.06
C LEU A 52 -6.38 -8.08 -7.74
N PHE A 53 -6.91 -6.86 -7.73
CA PHE A 53 -6.24 -5.69 -8.32
C PHE A 53 -4.91 -5.40 -7.60
N ASN A 54 -4.92 -5.41 -6.27
CA ASN A 54 -3.71 -5.25 -5.46
C ASN A 54 -2.69 -6.39 -5.68
N ALA A 55 -3.16 -7.64 -5.84
CA ALA A 55 -2.30 -8.77 -6.16
C ALA A 55 -1.64 -8.64 -7.53
N VAL A 56 -2.36 -8.15 -8.54
CA VAL A 56 -1.80 -7.87 -9.88
C VAL A 56 -0.74 -6.79 -9.81
N ILE A 57 -1.01 -5.69 -9.10
CA ILE A 57 -0.03 -4.60 -8.90
C ILE A 57 1.21 -5.14 -8.19
N PHE A 58 1.03 -5.95 -7.14
CA PHE A 58 2.12 -6.56 -6.40
C PHE A 58 2.98 -7.48 -7.29
N TYR A 59 2.35 -8.33 -8.10
CA TYR A 59 3.05 -9.20 -9.05
C TYR A 59 3.86 -8.38 -10.07
N LEU A 60 3.26 -7.32 -10.59
CA LEU A 60 3.92 -6.42 -11.55
C LEU A 60 5.09 -5.65 -10.90
N ALA A 61 4.93 -5.23 -9.65
CA ALA A 61 5.98 -4.59 -8.85
C ALA A 61 7.14 -5.56 -8.60
N LEU A 62 6.84 -6.85 -8.38
CA LEU A 62 7.85 -7.90 -8.24
C LEU A 62 8.68 -8.11 -9.51
N ARG A 63 8.07 -7.98 -10.69
CA ARG A 63 8.74 -8.03 -12.00
C ARG A 63 9.64 -6.82 -12.32
N ARG A 64 9.83 -5.88 -11.37
CA ARG A 64 10.62 -4.65 -11.56
C ARG A 64 10.12 -3.78 -12.73
N LYS A 65 8.83 -3.84 -13.07
CA LYS A 65 8.26 -2.87 -14.00
C LYS A 65 8.20 -1.50 -13.30
N PHE A 66 8.86 -0.51 -13.89
CA PHE A 66 8.95 0.85 -13.35
C PHE A 66 7.58 1.44 -12.98
N TRP A 67 6.59 1.22 -13.86
CA TRP A 67 5.20 1.63 -13.64
C TRP A 67 4.58 1.09 -12.36
N ALA A 68 4.89 -0.15 -12.00
CA ALA A 68 4.33 -0.80 -10.81
C ALA A 68 5.01 -0.35 -9.52
N GLU A 69 6.29 -0.03 -9.59
CA GLU A 69 7.02 0.55 -8.46
C GLU A 69 6.54 1.97 -8.16
N VAL A 70 6.23 2.77 -9.19
CA VAL A 70 5.55 4.07 -9.04
C VAL A 70 4.17 3.87 -8.43
N MET A 71 3.39 2.89 -8.91
CA MET A 71 2.06 2.59 -8.37
C MET A 71 2.10 2.22 -6.88
N VAL A 72 3.04 1.38 -6.46
CA VAL A 72 3.24 1.03 -5.04
C VAL A 72 3.61 2.27 -4.22
N LYS A 73 4.54 3.11 -4.70
CA LYS A 73 4.90 4.36 -4.02
C LYS A 73 3.69 5.31 -3.90
N VAL A 74 2.91 5.46 -4.95
CA VAL A 74 1.70 6.31 -4.96
C VAL A 74 0.66 5.80 -3.97
N VAL A 75 0.41 4.49 -3.91
CA VAL A 75 -0.54 3.89 -2.95
C VAL A 75 -0.09 4.12 -1.50
N VAL A 76 1.20 3.96 -1.21
CA VAL A 76 1.75 4.23 0.13
C VAL A 76 1.63 5.72 0.47
N TRP A 77 1.96 6.62 -0.46
CA TRP A 77 1.83 8.06 -0.25
C TRP A 77 0.39 8.51 -0.07
N LEU A 78 -0.56 7.97 -0.84
CA LEU A 78 -1.99 8.20 -0.68
C LEU A 78 -2.47 7.78 0.72
N ASN A 79 -1.97 6.65 1.23
CA ASN A 79 -2.29 6.20 2.58
C ASN A 79 -1.77 7.14 3.66
N ILE A 80 -0.54 7.63 3.52
CA ILE A 80 0.03 8.64 4.44
C ILE A 80 -0.79 9.94 4.37
N PHE A 81 -1.19 10.36 3.16
CA PHE A 81 -2.02 11.54 2.95
C PHE A 81 -3.41 11.37 3.58
N LEU A 82 -4.03 10.20 3.46
CA LEU A 82 -5.30 9.87 4.13
C LEU A 82 -5.16 9.93 5.65
N LEU A 83 -4.10 9.37 6.21
CA LEU A 83 -3.82 9.45 7.65
C LEU A 83 -3.68 10.90 8.11
N LEU A 84 -2.95 11.73 7.34
CA LEU A 84 -2.82 13.16 7.63
C LEU A 84 -4.18 13.87 7.55
N LEU A 85 -5.01 13.57 6.56
CA LEU A 85 -6.36 14.12 6.46
C LEU A 85 -7.21 13.75 7.68
N ILE A 86 -7.21 12.48 8.09
CA ILE A 86 -7.95 12.02 9.27
C ILE A 86 -7.48 12.77 10.52
N ILE A 87 -6.16 12.91 10.69
CA ILE A 87 -5.59 13.66 11.83
C ILE A 87 -6.02 15.13 11.78
N ILE A 88 -5.97 15.77 10.61
CA ILE A 88 -6.38 17.18 10.44
C ILE A 88 -7.86 17.36 10.73
N ILE A 89 -8.73 16.51 10.18
CA ILE A 89 -10.18 16.54 10.40
C ILE A 89 -10.50 16.35 11.89
N THR A 90 -9.86 15.35 12.52
CA THR A 90 -10.02 15.05 13.94
C THR A 90 -9.52 16.21 14.81
N SER A 91 -8.37 16.81 14.45
CA SER A 91 -7.78 17.95 15.18
C SER A 91 -8.58 19.24 15.03
N LEU A 92 -9.25 19.43 13.89
CA LEU A 92 -10.14 20.57 13.65
C LEU A 92 -11.53 20.37 14.28
N GLY A 93 -11.80 19.20 14.86
CA GLY A 93 -13.07 18.92 15.53
C GLY A 93 -14.27 18.83 14.58
N LEU A 94 -14.05 18.66 13.27
CA LEU A 94 -15.11 18.33 12.32
C LEU A 94 -15.52 16.87 12.56
N LYS A 95 -16.53 16.69 13.40
CA LYS A 95 -17.24 15.42 13.62
C LYS A 95 -18.48 15.35 12.74
#